data_AF-A0A5B8MS12-F1
#
_entry.id   AF-A0A5B8MS12-F1
#
_cell.length_a   1.000
_cell.length_b   1.000
_cell.length_c   1.000
_cell.angle_alpha   90.00
_cell.angle_beta   90.00
_cell.angle_gamma   90.00
#
_symmetry.space_group_name_H-M   'P 1'
#
loop_
_entity.id
_entity.type
_entity.pdbx_description
1 polymer ?
#
loop_
_entity_poly.entity_id
_entity_poly.type
_entity_poly.pdbx_seq_one_letter_code
_entity_poly.pdbx_strand_id
1 'polypeptide(L)'
;MGNVATTPEDWRRDEEAAHPPPPPPSSSGVSGLSPLSSMTAPSSVEDLDDDDLEQTPSIKELQEHIDSMRSRQRIKFARGVLVFSNVLSLVFAVLLIYYGASNRTAIDLSSPQEAFAAVGEEILELGEVTLADATEYIQHGYIRNVLKPYQLVIALGVALLVLSLCGSFGSMCPSRRVGKEILFGYFSTVLVFVCVLIWGAVMCFQYQNETQRFLEREVDSHWRSIRPLVPGTKKDVLAQIEDNSNLIISGAFCLVASVTMTLGLWASSRTMGHYFTLRKVMVSCSVSAIFSGLVLVSLSVYYGAKNIGGQWAPGVTAVSGVAIILLSSLGIYGVRAQSLLAMGLHLFLMCILSLFVSVVGVFVIAYPHVVSDLVHKHWRKIAHDYTGVNEKHFRNEVADNLFLLGSASILFGVLMVVSAAASFATCLEIYHKKKTIILKKIEVHSSKL
;
A
#
# COMPACT_ATOMS: atom_id res chain seq x y z
N MET A 1 -32.66 -8.88 35.21
CA MET A 1 -31.55 -8.11 35.83
C MET A 1 -30.50 -9.12 36.24
N GLY A 2 -29.52 -9.35 35.35
CA GLY A 2 -28.41 -10.27 35.58
C GLY A 2 -27.12 -9.48 35.76
N ASN A 3 -26.32 -9.90 36.73
CA ASN A 3 -25.04 -9.26 37.06
C ASN A 3 -24.07 -9.40 35.88
N VAL A 4 -23.56 -8.27 35.40
CA VAL A 4 -22.51 -8.21 34.38
C VAL A 4 -21.17 -8.37 35.11
N ALA A 5 -20.40 -9.40 34.75
CA ALA A 5 -19.05 -9.61 35.24
C ALA A 5 -18.15 -8.45 34.77
N THR A 6 -17.52 -7.75 35.71
CA THR A 6 -16.74 -6.53 35.46
C THR A 6 -15.24 -6.70 35.63
N THR A 7 -14.73 -7.92 35.79
CA THR A 7 -13.28 -8.14 35.92
C THR A 7 -12.74 -9.27 35.03
N PRO A 8 -11.49 -9.15 34.53
CA PRO A 8 -10.85 -10.17 33.69
C PRO A 8 -10.62 -11.53 34.38
N GLU A 9 -10.68 -11.60 35.71
CA GLU A 9 -10.51 -12.86 36.44
C GLU A 9 -11.75 -13.76 36.38
N ASP A 10 -12.95 -13.17 36.19
CA ASP A 10 -14.21 -13.92 36.10
C ASP A 10 -14.30 -14.73 34.79
N TRP A 11 -13.69 -14.24 33.71
CA TRP A 11 -13.64 -14.94 32.42
C TRP A 11 -12.78 -16.21 32.46
N ARG A 12 -11.78 -16.24 33.35
CA ARG A 12 -10.82 -17.34 33.43
C ARG A 12 -11.38 -18.56 34.17
N ARG A 13 -12.34 -18.35 35.09
CA ARG A 13 -12.99 -19.45 35.83
C ARG A 13 -14.03 -20.19 34.99
N ASP A 14 -14.66 -19.53 34.02
CA ASP A 14 -15.65 -20.18 33.15
C ASP A 14 -14.98 -21.01 32.03
N GLU A 15 -13.76 -20.67 31.59
CA GLU A 15 -12.99 -21.49 30.64
C GLU A 15 -12.38 -22.74 31.29
N GLU A 16 -12.00 -22.70 32.58
CA GLU A 16 -11.44 -23.86 33.29
C GLU A 16 -12.50 -24.91 33.67
N ALA A 17 -13.79 -24.57 33.65
CA ALA A 17 -14.89 -25.50 33.91
C ALA A 17 -15.35 -26.31 32.68
N ALA A 18 -14.91 -25.96 31.47
CA ALA A 18 -15.43 -26.52 30.21
C ALA A 18 -14.64 -27.71 29.62
N HIS A 19 -13.53 -28.13 30.23
CA HIS A 19 -12.69 -29.21 29.71
C HIS A 19 -12.38 -30.29 30.76
N PRO A 20 -13.05 -31.45 30.74
CA PRO A 20 -12.62 -32.59 31.54
C PRO A 20 -11.30 -33.17 30.99
N PRO A 21 -10.38 -33.65 31.86
CA PRO A 21 -9.11 -34.21 31.44
C PRO A 21 -9.27 -35.55 30.69
N PRO A 22 -8.39 -35.86 29.72
CA PRO A 22 -8.44 -37.11 28.98
C PRO A 22 -8.06 -38.31 29.87
N PRO A 23 -8.64 -39.50 29.61
CA PRO A 23 -8.32 -40.71 30.38
C PRO A 23 -6.90 -41.24 30.03
N PRO A 24 -6.22 -41.90 30.99
CA PRO A 24 -4.90 -42.47 30.78
C PRO A 24 -4.93 -43.69 29.84
N PRO A 25 -3.86 -43.95 29.06
CA PRO A 25 -3.81 -45.10 28.16
C PRO A 25 -3.60 -46.41 28.94
N SER A 26 -4.46 -47.39 28.64
CA SER A 26 -4.39 -48.76 29.12
C SER A 26 -3.35 -49.58 28.36
N SER A 27 -2.61 -50.40 29.11
CA SER A 27 -1.67 -51.41 28.64
C SER A 27 -2.36 -52.75 28.40
N SER A 28 -1.91 -53.47 27.36
CA SER A 28 -2.11 -54.89 26.97
C SER A 28 -2.38 -54.92 25.45
N GLY A 29 -1.82 -55.77 24.60
CA GLY A 29 -0.96 -56.95 24.73
C GLY A 29 -1.22 -57.85 23.51
N VAL A 30 -0.16 -58.14 22.73
CA VAL A 30 0.20 -59.48 22.22
C VAL A 30 -0.91 -60.24 21.44
N SER A 31 -0.81 -60.61 20.16
CA SER A 31 0.09 -61.61 19.54
C SER A 31 -0.46 -61.96 18.15
N GLY A 32 0.38 -62.50 17.25
CA GLY A 32 -0.14 -63.43 16.24
C GLY A 32 0.58 -63.54 14.88
N LEU A 33 1.70 -64.27 14.87
CA LEU A 33 2.08 -65.30 13.88
C LEU A 33 2.42 -64.95 12.41
N SER A 34 3.70 -65.20 12.08
CA SER A 34 4.30 -65.52 10.76
C SER A 34 3.83 -66.92 10.24
N PRO A 35 4.26 -67.52 9.07
CA PRO A 35 5.68 -67.66 8.65
C PRO A 35 6.04 -67.91 7.14
N LEU A 36 7.35 -68.12 6.91
CA LEU A 36 8.08 -68.77 5.77
C LEU A 36 8.18 -68.00 4.43
N SER A 37 9.26 -67.98 3.63
CA SER A 37 10.62 -68.58 3.50
C SER A 37 11.39 -67.66 2.51
N SER A 38 12.72 -67.63 2.30
CA SER A 38 13.70 -68.70 2.10
C SER A 38 15.15 -68.17 2.19
N MET A 39 16.05 -69.10 2.44
CA MET A 39 17.50 -68.99 2.59
C MET A 39 18.25 -68.45 1.36
N THR A 40 19.32 -67.69 1.60
CA THR A 40 20.68 -67.98 1.10
C THR A 40 21.69 -67.04 1.78
N ALA A 41 22.67 -67.61 2.46
CA ALA A 41 23.91 -66.93 2.83
C ALA A 41 24.89 -67.00 1.63
N PRO A 42 25.80 -66.03 1.53
CA PRO A 42 27.19 -66.44 1.69
C PRO A 42 27.98 -65.52 2.62
N SER A 43 28.88 -66.17 3.35
CA SER A 43 29.95 -65.58 4.13
C SER A 43 30.97 -64.87 3.24
N SER A 44 31.22 -63.61 3.53
CA SER A 44 32.52 -62.97 3.33
C SER A 44 32.73 -62.04 4.52
N VAL A 45 33.62 -62.48 5.42
CA VAL A 45 34.22 -61.67 6.46
C VAL A 45 35.14 -60.69 5.73
N GLU A 46 34.64 -59.49 5.49
CA GLU A 46 35.49 -58.31 5.29
C GLU A 46 35.50 -57.58 6.62
N ASP A 47 36.71 -57.40 7.16
CA ASP A 47 37.00 -56.53 8.29
C ASP A 47 36.45 -55.13 7.97
N LEU A 48 35.30 -54.82 8.57
CA LEU A 48 34.81 -53.45 8.65
C LEU A 48 35.67 -52.76 9.70
N ASP A 49 36.50 -51.83 9.25
CA ASP A 49 37.13 -50.82 10.10
C ASP A 49 36.05 -50.20 11.00
N ASP A 50 36.17 -50.42 12.30
CA ASP A 50 35.30 -49.92 13.38
C ASP A 50 35.41 -48.38 13.59
N ASP A 51 35.96 -47.63 12.62
CA ASP A 51 36.27 -46.19 12.77
C ASP A 51 35.24 -45.23 12.15
N ASP A 52 34.19 -45.72 11.47
CA ASP A 52 33.18 -44.86 10.82
C ASP A 52 31.88 -44.67 11.64
N LEU A 53 31.86 -45.13 12.90
CA LEU A 53 30.65 -45.21 13.72
C LEU A 53 30.58 -44.18 14.86
N GLU A 54 31.08 -42.96 14.71
CA GLU A 54 30.79 -41.90 15.70
C GLU A 54 30.94 -40.46 15.19
N GLN A 55 30.11 -40.06 14.22
CA GLN A 55 29.72 -38.65 14.09
C GLN A 55 28.20 -38.54 14.16
N THR A 56 27.66 -38.75 15.36
CA THR A 56 26.32 -38.25 15.67
C THR A 56 26.39 -36.71 15.55
N PRO A 57 25.65 -36.09 14.62
CA PRO A 57 25.67 -34.63 14.49
C PRO A 57 25.26 -34.05 15.84
N SER A 58 26.02 -33.08 16.32
CA SER A 58 25.73 -32.44 17.60
C SER A 58 24.28 -31.92 17.57
N ILE A 59 23.57 -31.97 18.70
CA ILE A 59 22.17 -31.47 18.80
C ILE A 59 22.02 -30.07 18.19
N LYS A 60 23.09 -29.26 18.28
CA LYS A 60 23.20 -27.93 17.69
C LYS A 60 23.20 -27.94 16.16
N GLU A 61 23.99 -28.80 15.52
CA GLU A 61 24.03 -28.94 14.06
C GLU A 61 22.71 -29.48 13.49
N LEU A 62 22.09 -30.43 14.21
CA LEU A 62 20.77 -30.94 13.83
C LEU A 62 19.71 -29.82 13.92
N GLN A 63 19.77 -28.98 14.95
CA GLN A 63 18.85 -27.86 15.11
C GLN A 63 19.08 -26.76 14.05
N GLU A 64 20.33 -26.45 13.73
CA GLU A 64 20.69 -25.54 12.63
C GLU A 64 20.20 -26.09 11.27
N HIS A 65 20.30 -27.40 11.06
CA HIS A 65 19.80 -28.06 9.84
C HIS A 65 18.27 -28.00 9.74
N ILE A 66 17.55 -28.30 10.83
CA ILE A 66 16.09 -28.20 10.90
C ILE A 66 15.62 -26.76 10.64
N ASP A 67 16.28 -25.77 11.25
CA ASP A 67 15.96 -24.36 11.04
C ASP A 67 16.26 -23.91 9.59
N SER A 68 17.35 -24.41 9.01
CA SER A 68 17.67 -24.21 7.58
C SER A 68 16.60 -24.79 6.67
N MET A 69 16.14 -26.03 6.89
CA MET A 69 15.06 -26.63 6.10
C MET A 69 13.74 -25.88 6.24
N ARG A 70 13.35 -25.51 7.46
CA ARG A 70 12.15 -24.73 7.76
C ARG A 70 12.21 -23.36 7.08
N SER A 71 13.37 -22.71 7.05
CA SER A 71 13.57 -21.44 6.34
C SER A 71 13.36 -21.59 4.83
N ARG A 72 13.87 -22.66 4.22
CA ARG A 72 13.71 -22.97 2.79
C ARG A 72 12.24 -23.26 2.45
N GLN A 73 11.54 -24.02 3.28
CA GLN A 73 10.11 -24.30 3.10
C GLN A 73 9.27 -23.02 3.17
N ARG A 74 9.52 -22.13 4.14
CA ARG A 74 8.83 -20.83 4.24
C ARG A 74 9.04 -19.95 3.01
N ILE A 75 10.24 -19.96 2.42
CA ILE A 75 10.53 -19.22 1.18
C ILE A 75 9.79 -19.85 -0.01
N LYS A 76 9.77 -21.18 -0.14
CA LYS A 76 8.99 -21.87 -1.19
C LYS A 76 7.50 -21.56 -1.07
N PHE A 77 6.95 -21.60 0.14
CA PHE A 77 5.56 -21.25 0.41
C PHE A 77 5.25 -19.79 0.03
N ALA A 78 6.09 -18.84 0.45
CA ALA A 78 5.94 -17.43 0.08
C ALA A 78 5.96 -17.22 -1.45
N ARG A 79 6.83 -17.95 -2.17
CA ARG A 79 6.85 -17.92 -3.64
C ARG A 79 5.56 -18.48 -4.25
N GLY A 80 5.03 -19.57 -3.70
CA GLY A 80 3.74 -20.13 -4.12
C GLY A 80 2.60 -19.14 -3.96
N VAL A 81 2.52 -18.47 -2.80
CA VAL A 81 1.52 -17.41 -2.53
C VAL A 81 1.64 -16.26 -3.53
N LEU A 82 2.87 -15.80 -3.84
CA LEU A 82 3.09 -14.76 -4.83
C LEU A 82 2.63 -15.17 -6.23
N VAL A 83 3.02 -16.35 -6.70
CA VAL A 83 2.64 -16.83 -8.04
C VAL A 83 1.13 -16.96 -8.14
N PHE A 84 0.49 -17.60 -7.15
CA PHE A 84 -0.95 -17.77 -7.13
C PHE A 84 -1.69 -16.42 -7.15
N SER A 85 -1.29 -15.49 -6.28
CA SER A 85 -1.89 -14.16 -6.20
C SER A 85 -1.73 -13.38 -7.52
N ASN A 86 -0.53 -13.39 -8.11
CA ASN A 86 -0.29 -12.68 -9.38
C ASN A 86 -1.01 -13.33 -10.57
N VAL A 87 -1.18 -14.66 -10.60
CA VAL A 87 -1.98 -15.32 -11.65
C VAL A 87 -3.44 -14.92 -11.53
N LEU A 88 -3.98 -14.87 -10.31
CA LEU A 88 -5.35 -14.41 -10.08
C LEU A 88 -5.52 -12.94 -10.49
N SER A 89 -4.59 -12.07 -10.08
CA SER A 89 -4.56 -10.66 -10.49
C SER A 89 -4.44 -10.48 -12.01
N LEU A 90 -3.72 -11.37 -12.70
CA LEU A 90 -3.62 -11.37 -14.16
C LEU A 90 -4.96 -11.68 -14.82
N VAL A 91 -5.72 -12.67 -14.31
CA VAL A 91 -7.07 -12.98 -14.81
C VAL A 91 -7.99 -11.77 -14.63
N PHE A 92 -8.00 -11.16 -13.44
CA PHE A 92 -8.79 -9.94 -13.19
C PHE A 92 -8.37 -8.76 -14.08
N ALA A 93 -7.07 -8.57 -14.30
CA ALA A 93 -6.56 -7.54 -15.18
C ALA A 93 -7.08 -7.72 -16.62
N VAL A 94 -7.06 -8.95 -17.15
CA VAL A 94 -7.60 -9.26 -18.49
C VAL A 94 -9.11 -9.01 -18.53
N LEU A 95 -9.86 -9.40 -17.50
CA LEU A 95 -11.30 -9.14 -17.42
C LEU A 95 -11.63 -7.64 -17.39
N LEU A 96 -10.87 -6.84 -16.63
CA LEU A 96 -11.06 -5.38 -16.58
C LEU A 96 -10.72 -4.71 -17.91
N ILE A 97 -9.61 -5.12 -18.55
CA ILE A 97 -9.26 -4.63 -19.88
C ILE A 97 -10.33 -5.00 -20.89
N TYR A 98 -10.80 -6.26 -20.87
CA TYR A 98 -11.86 -6.73 -21.76
C TYR A 98 -13.15 -5.94 -21.53
N TYR A 99 -13.61 -5.80 -20.29
CA TYR A 99 -14.82 -5.05 -19.95
C TYR A 99 -14.72 -3.57 -20.34
N GLY A 100 -13.59 -2.93 -20.06
CA GLY A 100 -13.37 -1.54 -20.43
C GLY A 100 -13.27 -1.35 -21.96
N ALA A 101 -12.63 -2.28 -22.67
CA ALA A 101 -12.47 -2.24 -24.11
C ALA A 101 -13.80 -2.55 -24.84
N SER A 102 -14.54 -3.58 -24.41
CA SER A 102 -15.81 -3.99 -25.05
C SER A 102 -16.86 -2.89 -24.94
N ASN A 103 -16.98 -2.25 -23.77
CA ASN A 103 -17.91 -1.14 -23.56
C ASN A 103 -17.45 0.14 -24.26
N ARG A 104 -16.14 0.32 -24.47
CA ARG A 104 -15.62 1.42 -25.28
C ARG A 104 -15.88 1.21 -26.77
N THR A 105 -15.72 -0.01 -27.29
CA THR A 105 -15.94 -0.31 -28.71
C THR A 105 -17.40 -0.42 -29.09
N ALA A 106 -18.30 -0.68 -28.12
CA ALA A 106 -19.74 -0.58 -28.32
C ALA A 106 -20.19 0.86 -28.65
N ILE A 107 -19.38 1.86 -28.30
CA ILE A 107 -19.56 3.27 -28.67
C ILE A 107 -18.70 3.52 -29.92
N ASP A 108 -19.24 3.22 -31.10
CA ASP A 108 -18.53 3.43 -32.37
C ASP A 108 -18.42 4.93 -32.67
N LEU A 109 -17.19 5.46 -32.70
CA LEU A 109 -16.89 6.89 -32.95
C LEU A 109 -16.63 7.19 -34.43
N SER A 110 -16.57 6.17 -35.28
CA SER A 110 -16.29 6.32 -36.71
C SER A 110 -17.53 6.74 -37.51
N SER A 111 -18.72 6.48 -36.98
CA SER A 111 -20.02 6.94 -37.45
C SER A 111 -20.68 7.81 -36.37
N PRO A 112 -20.46 9.14 -36.35
CA PRO A 112 -21.04 10.05 -35.36
C PRO A 112 -22.56 9.92 -35.22
N GLN A 113 -23.25 9.54 -36.31
CA GLN A 113 -24.69 9.27 -36.34
C GLN A 113 -25.10 8.00 -35.60
N GLU A 114 -24.30 6.92 -35.60
CA GLU A 114 -24.61 5.69 -34.85
C GLU A 114 -24.17 5.81 -33.39
N ALA A 115 -23.07 6.53 -33.11
CA ALA A 115 -22.71 6.96 -31.76
C ALA A 115 -23.83 7.80 -31.13
N PHE A 116 -24.40 8.72 -31.92
CA PHE A 116 -25.58 9.49 -31.54
C PHE A 116 -26.84 8.62 -31.50
N ALA A 117 -27.02 7.58 -32.31
CA ALA A 117 -28.21 6.72 -32.22
C ALA A 117 -28.18 5.80 -30.99
N ALA A 118 -27.02 5.26 -30.63
CA ALA A 118 -26.82 4.44 -29.43
C ALA A 118 -26.95 5.26 -28.12
N VAL A 119 -26.71 6.57 -28.19
CA VAL A 119 -26.85 7.54 -27.09
C VAL A 119 -28.17 8.33 -27.19
N GLY A 120 -28.82 8.30 -28.35
CA GLY A 120 -29.80 9.32 -28.78
C GLY A 120 -31.25 8.97 -28.58
N GLU A 121 -31.61 7.71 -28.36
CA GLU A 121 -32.97 7.39 -27.91
C GLU A 121 -33.30 8.09 -26.56
N GLU A 122 -32.29 8.43 -25.73
CA GLU A 122 -32.49 9.22 -24.50
C GLU A 122 -32.23 10.73 -24.64
N ILE A 123 -31.49 11.17 -25.68
CA ILE A 123 -31.26 12.62 -25.94
C ILE A 123 -32.43 13.24 -26.72
N LEU A 124 -33.20 12.45 -27.47
CA LEU A 124 -34.38 12.89 -28.24
C LEU A 124 -35.53 13.47 -27.39
N GLU A 125 -35.50 13.34 -26.06
CA GLU A 125 -36.41 14.07 -25.14
C GLU A 125 -35.96 15.51 -24.82
N LEU A 126 -34.74 15.93 -25.21
CA LEU A 126 -34.35 17.34 -25.20
C LEU A 126 -34.36 17.87 -26.63
N GLY A 127 -35.41 18.63 -26.93
CA GLY A 127 -35.86 19.02 -28.26
C GLY A 127 -34.79 19.47 -29.27
N GLU A 128 -35.13 19.24 -30.55
CA GLU A 128 -34.54 19.76 -31.79
C GLU A 128 -33.10 20.28 -31.69
N VAL A 129 -32.16 19.41 -31.33
CA VAL A 129 -30.73 19.70 -31.49
C VAL A 129 -30.34 19.41 -32.94
N THR A 130 -29.81 20.41 -33.64
CA THR A 130 -29.43 20.27 -35.05
C THR A 130 -28.08 19.55 -35.21
N LEU A 131 -27.85 18.93 -36.37
CA LEU A 131 -26.62 18.18 -36.69
C LEU A 131 -25.34 19.02 -36.54
N ALA A 132 -25.44 20.35 -36.66
CA ALA A 132 -24.32 21.29 -36.47
C ALA A 132 -23.89 21.36 -35.00
N ASP A 133 -24.85 21.41 -34.06
CA ASP A 133 -24.61 21.42 -32.61
C ASP A 133 -23.94 20.13 -32.14
N ALA A 134 -24.26 18.98 -32.77
CA ALA A 134 -23.67 17.68 -32.48
C ALA A 134 -22.16 17.62 -32.78
N THR A 135 -21.72 18.22 -33.90
CA THR A 135 -20.29 18.34 -34.26
C THR A 135 -19.52 19.22 -33.28
N GLU A 136 -20.13 20.33 -32.83
CA GLU A 136 -19.55 21.21 -31.81
C GLU A 136 -19.51 20.52 -30.43
N TYR A 137 -20.52 19.71 -30.10
CA TYR A 137 -20.58 18.86 -28.91
C TYR A 137 -19.46 17.81 -28.85
N ILE A 138 -19.14 17.21 -29.99
CA ILE A 138 -18.04 16.24 -30.16
C ILE A 138 -16.68 16.94 -30.03
N GLN A 139 -16.52 18.14 -30.60
CA GLN A 139 -15.29 18.93 -30.53
C GLN A 139 -15.01 19.52 -29.13
N HIS A 140 -16.04 19.85 -28.35
CA HIS A 140 -15.88 20.44 -27.00
C HIS A 140 -15.54 19.44 -25.88
N GLY A 141 -15.24 18.16 -26.20
CA GLY A 141 -14.63 17.23 -25.25
C GLY A 141 -15.60 16.46 -24.34
N TYR A 142 -16.91 16.56 -24.56
CA TYR A 142 -17.93 15.83 -23.79
C TYR A 142 -17.87 14.31 -24.00
N ILE A 143 -17.61 13.84 -25.22
CA ILE A 143 -17.36 12.41 -25.51
C ILE A 143 -16.12 11.89 -24.78
N ARG A 144 -15.10 12.75 -24.59
CA ARG A 144 -13.91 12.40 -23.82
C ARG A 144 -14.27 12.15 -22.36
N ASN A 145 -15.24 12.89 -21.80
CA ASN A 145 -15.72 12.71 -20.44
C ASN A 145 -16.59 11.44 -20.28
N VAL A 146 -17.38 11.09 -21.28
CA VAL A 146 -18.15 9.82 -21.36
C VAL A 146 -17.23 8.60 -21.35
N LEU A 147 -16.11 8.66 -22.08
CA LEU A 147 -15.15 7.55 -22.19
C LEU A 147 -14.18 7.45 -21.00
N LYS A 148 -14.05 8.50 -20.18
CA LYS A 148 -13.09 8.57 -19.05
C LYS A 148 -13.22 7.41 -18.06
N PRO A 149 -14.42 7.00 -17.60
CA PRO A 149 -14.56 5.87 -16.69
C PRO A 149 -14.05 4.55 -17.28
N TYR A 150 -14.40 4.25 -18.54
CA TYR A 150 -13.91 3.05 -19.22
C TYR A 150 -12.41 3.10 -19.50
N GLN A 151 -11.88 4.27 -19.87
CA GLN A 151 -10.42 4.48 -20.00
C GLN A 151 -9.70 4.28 -18.66
N LEU A 152 -10.29 4.70 -17.55
CA LEU A 152 -9.75 4.50 -16.22
C LEU A 152 -9.78 3.02 -15.82
N VAL A 153 -10.86 2.29 -16.15
CA VAL A 153 -10.94 0.84 -15.95
C VAL A 153 -9.88 0.10 -16.79
N ILE A 154 -9.70 0.47 -18.07
CA ILE A 154 -8.63 -0.10 -18.91
C ILE A 154 -7.27 0.21 -18.31
N ALA A 155 -7.02 1.47 -17.90
CA ALA A 155 -5.74 1.88 -17.32
C ALA A 155 -5.42 1.12 -16.03
N LEU A 156 -6.42 0.92 -15.16
CA LEU A 156 -6.31 0.12 -13.95
C LEU A 156 -6.00 -1.35 -14.30
N GLY A 157 -6.69 -1.92 -15.28
CA GLY A 157 -6.44 -3.27 -15.79
C GLY A 157 -5.03 -3.43 -16.34
N VAL A 158 -4.53 -2.47 -17.14
CA VAL A 158 -3.15 -2.48 -17.65
C VAL A 158 -2.13 -2.36 -16.53
N ALA A 159 -2.36 -1.48 -15.55
CA ALA A 159 -1.49 -1.36 -14.39
C ALA A 159 -1.42 -2.67 -13.59
N LEU A 160 -2.57 -3.32 -13.34
CA LEU A 160 -2.65 -4.63 -12.70
C LEU A 160 -1.97 -5.73 -13.51
N LEU A 161 -2.08 -5.70 -14.84
CA LEU A 161 -1.41 -6.65 -15.72
C LEU A 161 0.12 -6.53 -15.59
N VAL A 162 0.65 -5.30 -15.71
CA VAL A 162 2.08 -5.03 -15.56
C VAL A 162 2.58 -5.45 -14.18
N LEU A 163 1.83 -5.15 -13.13
CA LEU A 163 2.15 -5.57 -11.76
C LEU A 163 2.19 -7.09 -11.62
N SER A 164 1.19 -7.78 -12.17
CA SER A 164 1.07 -9.23 -12.13
C SER A 164 2.22 -9.92 -12.86
N LEU A 165 2.62 -9.37 -14.02
CA LEU A 165 3.78 -9.85 -14.77
C LEU A 165 5.08 -9.62 -13.98
N CYS A 166 5.31 -8.42 -13.46
CA CYS A 166 6.47 -8.11 -12.63
C CYS A 166 6.57 -9.01 -11.39
N GLY A 167 5.45 -9.22 -10.68
CA GLY A 167 5.38 -10.11 -9.52
C GLY A 167 5.69 -11.56 -9.89
N SER A 168 5.12 -12.06 -11.00
CA SER A 168 5.36 -13.41 -11.50
C SER A 168 6.82 -13.61 -11.93
N PHE A 169 7.36 -12.76 -12.80
CA PHE A 169 8.75 -12.84 -13.26
C PHE A 169 9.76 -12.69 -12.11
N GLY A 170 9.52 -11.74 -11.19
CA GLY A 170 10.34 -11.55 -10.00
C GLY A 170 10.35 -12.78 -9.09
N SER A 171 9.20 -13.45 -8.94
CA SER A 171 9.07 -14.65 -8.11
C SER A 171 9.71 -15.91 -8.71
N MET A 172 9.81 -16.00 -10.04
CA MET A 172 10.46 -17.13 -10.74
C MET A 172 11.98 -17.03 -10.69
N CYS A 173 12.54 -15.82 -10.72
CA CYS A 173 13.99 -15.56 -10.79
C CYS A 173 14.59 -14.84 -9.55
N PRO A 174 14.26 -15.18 -8.29
CA PRO A 174 14.65 -14.40 -7.11
C PRO A 174 16.13 -14.49 -6.76
N SER A 175 16.85 -15.48 -7.29
CA SER A 175 18.30 -15.62 -7.12
C SER A 175 19.10 -14.63 -7.98
N ARG A 176 18.52 -14.18 -9.10
CA ARG A 176 19.17 -13.21 -10.00
C ARG A 176 18.95 -11.80 -9.47
N ARG A 177 19.99 -10.97 -9.55
CA ARG A 177 19.93 -9.54 -9.17
C ARG A 177 18.75 -8.84 -9.83
N VAL A 178 18.57 -9.05 -11.13
CA VAL A 178 17.45 -8.49 -11.92
C VAL A 178 16.09 -8.90 -11.35
N GLY A 179 15.91 -10.18 -11.00
CA GLY A 179 14.64 -10.66 -10.42
C GLY A 179 14.33 -10.03 -9.05
N LYS A 180 15.34 -9.80 -8.21
CA LYS A 180 15.17 -9.07 -6.94
C LYS A 180 14.78 -7.61 -7.14
N GLU A 181 15.36 -6.92 -8.13
CA GLU A 181 15.00 -5.54 -8.42
C GLU A 181 13.57 -5.44 -8.99
N ILE A 182 13.16 -6.36 -9.87
CA ILE A 182 11.78 -6.44 -10.38
C ILE A 182 10.80 -6.70 -9.22
N LEU A 183 11.14 -7.64 -8.34
CA LEU A 183 10.30 -7.99 -7.19
C LEU A 183 10.23 -6.83 -6.17
N PHE A 184 11.29 -6.03 -6.07
CA PHE A 184 11.28 -4.79 -5.28
C PHE A 184 10.39 -3.72 -5.93
N GLY A 185 10.43 -3.56 -7.26
CA GLY A 185 9.50 -2.68 -7.98
C GLY A 185 8.04 -3.07 -7.73
N TYR A 186 7.72 -4.36 -7.84
CA TYR A 186 6.42 -4.92 -7.45
C TYR A 186 6.07 -4.58 -5.99
N PHE A 187 6.98 -4.83 -5.04
CA PHE A 187 6.78 -4.53 -3.63
C PHE A 187 6.46 -3.04 -3.41
N SER A 188 7.23 -2.12 -4.00
CA SER A 188 7.04 -0.68 -3.85
C SER A 188 5.69 -0.23 -4.40
N THR A 189 5.28 -0.72 -5.57
CA THR A 189 4.00 -0.33 -6.15
C THR A 189 2.83 -0.89 -5.34
N VAL A 190 2.89 -2.16 -4.93
CA VAL A 190 1.84 -2.76 -4.08
C VAL A 190 1.73 -2.04 -2.74
N LEU A 191 2.85 -1.56 -2.16
CA LEU A 191 2.84 -0.78 -0.92
C LEU A 191 2.04 0.52 -1.09
N VAL A 192 2.22 1.21 -2.20
CA VAL A 192 1.44 2.43 -2.51
C VAL A 192 -0.04 2.10 -2.69
N PHE A 193 -0.38 1.01 -3.40
CA PHE A 193 -1.77 0.59 -3.56
C PHE A 193 -2.42 0.23 -2.22
N VAL A 194 -1.72 -0.47 -1.33
CA VAL A 194 -2.21 -0.76 0.04
C VAL A 194 -2.52 0.53 0.79
N CYS A 195 -1.62 1.52 0.73
CA CYS A 195 -1.84 2.83 1.35
C CYS A 195 -3.09 3.53 0.80
N VAL A 196 -3.28 3.54 -0.53
CA VAL A 196 -4.46 4.14 -1.17
C VAL A 196 -5.74 3.39 -0.81
N LEU A 197 -5.72 2.06 -0.75
CA LEU A 197 -6.88 1.24 -0.38
C LEU A 197 -7.27 1.43 1.10
N ILE A 198 -6.28 1.50 2.01
CA ILE A 198 -6.54 1.81 3.42
C ILE A 198 -7.14 3.20 3.56
N TRP A 199 -6.58 4.19 2.84
CA TRP A 199 -7.14 5.53 2.80
C TRP A 199 -8.59 5.53 2.28
N GLY A 200 -8.85 4.84 1.17
CA GLY A 200 -10.21 4.67 0.63
C GLY A 200 -11.17 4.01 1.63
N ALA A 201 -10.71 3.00 2.39
CA ALA A 201 -11.51 2.36 3.43
C ALA A 201 -11.83 3.33 4.58
N VAL A 202 -10.85 4.13 5.03
CA VAL A 202 -11.06 5.17 6.05
C VAL A 202 -12.08 6.20 5.59
N MET A 203 -12.01 6.66 4.34
CA MET A 203 -12.98 7.58 3.75
C MET A 203 -14.40 6.99 3.79
N CYS A 204 -14.53 5.71 3.38
CA CYS A 204 -15.81 5.01 3.33
C CYS A 204 -16.41 4.63 4.70
N PHE A 205 -15.61 4.47 5.75
CA PHE A 205 -16.11 4.09 7.08
C PHE A 205 -16.21 5.28 8.04
N GLN A 206 -15.20 6.14 8.09
CA GLN A 206 -15.10 7.20 9.08
C GLN A 206 -15.66 8.53 8.56
N TYR A 207 -15.62 8.75 7.24
CA TYR A 207 -16.00 10.01 6.61
C TYR A 207 -17.06 9.81 5.54
N GLN A 208 -18.07 9.00 5.88
CA GLN A 208 -19.19 8.66 4.99
C GLN A 208 -19.88 9.90 4.45
N ASN A 209 -20.25 10.84 5.32
CA ASN A 209 -20.98 12.05 4.93
C ASN A 209 -20.17 12.94 3.96
N GLU A 210 -18.86 13.05 4.15
CA GLU A 210 -18.01 13.84 3.24
C GLU A 210 -17.73 13.11 1.94
N THR A 211 -17.58 11.79 1.98
CA THR A 211 -17.44 10.95 0.79
C THR A 211 -18.71 10.98 -0.05
N GLN A 212 -19.88 10.91 0.60
CA GLN A 212 -21.19 11.06 -0.04
C GLN A 212 -21.29 12.42 -0.73
N ARG A 213 -21.03 13.52 -0.02
CA ARG A 213 -21.02 14.87 -0.62
C ARG A 213 -20.05 15.00 -1.79
N PHE A 214 -18.89 14.35 -1.71
CA PHE A 214 -17.93 14.34 -2.80
C PHE A 214 -18.48 13.59 -4.03
N LEU A 215 -19.08 12.41 -3.83
CA LEU A 215 -19.75 11.67 -4.91
C LEU A 215 -20.93 12.44 -5.50
N GLU A 216 -21.77 13.06 -4.68
CA GLU A 216 -22.88 13.90 -5.12
C GLU A 216 -22.38 15.06 -6.00
N ARG A 217 -21.28 15.72 -5.60
CA ARG A 217 -20.66 16.78 -6.41
C ARG A 217 -20.06 16.27 -7.71
N GLU A 218 -19.43 15.10 -7.69
CA GLU A 218 -18.90 14.47 -8.90
C GLU A 218 -20.02 14.10 -9.87
N VAL A 219 -21.12 13.54 -9.35
CA VAL A 219 -22.34 13.30 -10.12
C VAL A 219 -22.91 14.61 -10.62
N ASP A 220 -23.01 15.66 -9.82
CA ASP A 220 -23.52 16.97 -10.25
C ASP A 220 -22.67 17.61 -11.35
N SER A 221 -21.35 17.57 -11.20
CA SER A 221 -20.36 18.10 -12.13
C SER A 221 -20.38 17.36 -13.46
N HIS A 222 -20.52 16.04 -13.41
CA HIS A 222 -20.45 15.18 -14.58
C HIS A 222 -21.81 14.68 -15.08
N TRP A 223 -22.94 15.04 -14.44
CA TRP A 223 -24.27 14.51 -14.72
C TRP A 223 -24.62 14.63 -16.20
N ARG A 224 -24.40 15.80 -16.79
CA ARG A 224 -24.65 16.05 -18.22
C ARG A 224 -23.83 15.13 -19.13
N SER A 225 -22.66 14.69 -18.67
CA SER A 225 -21.78 13.77 -19.40
C SER A 225 -22.11 12.29 -19.14
N ILE A 226 -22.64 11.93 -17.96
CA ILE A 226 -22.92 10.53 -17.60
C ILE A 226 -24.38 10.11 -17.79
N ARG A 227 -25.32 11.08 -17.89
CA ARG A 227 -26.75 10.85 -18.09
C ARG A 227 -27.08 9.81 -19.16
N PRO A 228 -26.42 9.78 -20.35
CA PRO A 228 -26.79 8.83 -21.40
C PRO A 228 -26.31 7.39 -21.17
N LEU A 229 -25.58 7.14 -20.08
CA LEU A 229 -24.88 5.87 -19.82
C LEU A 229 -25.37 5.21 -18.53
N VAL A 230 -26.12 5.94 -17.71
CA VAL A 230 -26.58 5.48 -16.40
C VAL A 230 -28.09 5.31 -16.49
N PRO A 231 -28.61 4.09 -16.36
CA PRO A 231 -30.05 3.87 -16.38
C PRO A 231 -30.68 4.56 -15.16
N GLY A 232 -31.58 5.50 -15.42
CA GLY A 232 -32.35 6.20 -14.38
C GLY A 232 -32.17 7.71 -14.37
N THR A 233 -32.93 8.38 -13.51
CA THR A 233 -32.85 9.82 -13.34
C THR A 233 -31.70 10.21 -12.42
N LYS A 234 -31.28 11.49 -12.46
CA LYS A 234 -30.29 12.04 -11.52
C LYS A 234 -30.67 11.75 -10.07
N LYS A 235 -31.96 11.81 -9.79
CA LYS A 235 -32.53 11.56 -8.48
C LYS A 235 -32.34 10.11 -8.03
N ASP A 236 -32.42 9.15 -8.96
CA ASP A 236 -32.24 7.73 -8.66
C ASP A 236 -30.76 7.41 -8.37
N VAL A 237 -29.84 8.03 -9.13
CA VAL A 237 -28.39 7.90 -8.88
C VAL A 237 -27.98 8.55 -7.58
N LEU A 238 -28.51 9.73 -7.27
CA LEU A 238 -28.30 10.39 -5.99
C LEU A 238 -28.92 9.59 -4.83
N ALA A 239 -30.10 8.99 -5.02
CA ALA A 239 -30.72 8.13 -4.01
C ALA A 239 -29.90 6.85 -3.74
N GLN A 240 -29.23 6.29 -4.75
CA GLN A 240 -28.30 5.16 -4.58
C GLN A 240 -27.00 5.55 -3.85
N ILE A 241 -26.59 6.82 -3.97
CA ILE A 241 -25.44 7.39 -3.23
C ILE A 241 -25.83 7.74 -1.78
N GLU A 242 -27.07 8.18 -1.58
CA GLU A 242 -27.66 8.46 -0.27
C GLU A 242 -27.86 7.17 0.57
N ASP A 243 -27.96 6.02 -0.11
CA ASP A 243 -27.85 4.71 0.54
C ASP A 243 -26.40 4.41 0.96
N ASN A 244 -26.10 4.78 2.21
CA ASN A 244 -24.80 4.55 2.86
C ASN A 244 -24.33 3.09 2.84
N SER A 245 -25.20 2.11 2.56
CA SER A 245 -24.81 0.70 2.46
C SER A 245 -23.79 0.46 1.34
N ASN A 246 -23.88 1.16 0.21
CA ASN A 246 -22.95 1.02 -0.91
C ASN A 246 -21.55 1.56 -0.56
N LEU A 247 -21.47 2.62 0.24
CA LEU A 247 -20.20 3.16 0.75
C LEU A 247 -19.55 2.19 1.74
N ILE A 248 -20.32 1.60 2.65
CA ILE A 248 -19.83 0.58 3.60
C ILE A 248 -19.29 -0.64 2.86
N ILE A 249 -20.02 -1.14 1.87
CA ILE A 249 -19.60 -2.28 1.04
C ILE A 249 -18.29 -1.95 0.31
N SER A 250 -18.20 -0.76 -0.30
CA SER A 250 -16.99 -0.29 -0.98
C SER A 250 -15.80 -0.17 -0.03
N GLY A 251 -16.01 0.34 1.18
CA GLY A 251 -15.00 0.39 2.24
C GLY A 251 -14.52 -1.00 2.67
N ALA A 252 -15.43 -1.96 2.80
CA ALA A 252 -15.09 -3.34 3.12
C ALA A 252 -14.27 -4.00 2.01
N PHE A 253 -14.62 -3.78 0.74
CA PHE A 253 -13.82 -4.24 -0.40
C PHE A 253 -12.41 -3.64 -0.39
N CYS A 254 -12.28 -2.34 -0.16
CA CYS A 254 -10.99 -1.67 -0.04
C CYS A 254 -10.14 -2.29 1.08
N LEU A 255 -10.74 -2.55 2.24
CA LEU A 255 -10.06 -3.16 3.38
C LEU A 255 -9.61 -4.59 3.08
N VAL A 256 -10.50 -5.44 2.55
CA VAL A 256 -10.16 -6.82 2.17
C VAL A 256 -9.05 -6.83 1.13
N ALA A 257 -9.13 -5.99 0.10
CA ALA A 257 -8.10 -5.87 -0.92
C ALA A 257 -6.75 -5.42 -0.32
N SER A 258 -6.75 -4.47 0.62
CA SER A 258 -5.54 -4.02 1.30
C SER A 258 -4.88 -5.15 2.11
N VAL A 259 -5.66 -5.98 2.79
CA VAL A 259 -5.16 -7.14 3.54
C VAL A 259 -4.55 -8.17 2.59
N THR A 260 -5.24 -8.50 1.50
CA THR A 260 -4.74 -9.44 0.48
C THR A 260 -3.44 -8.94 -0.15
N MET A 261 -3.35 -7.64 -0.49
CA MET A 261 -2.14 -7.04 -1.02
C MET A 261 -1.00 -7.01 0.02
N THR A 262 -1.31 -6.83 1.30
CA THR A 262 -0.32 -6.88 2.40
C THR A 262 0.29 -8.28 2.54
N LEU A 263 -0.49 -9.35 2.32
CA LEU A 263 0.06 -10.71 2.23
C LEU A 263 1.04 -10.84 1.05
N GLY A 264 0.75 -10.18 -0.07
CA GLY A 264 1.66 -10.05 -1.21
C GLY A 264 2.97 -9.34 -0.86
N LEU A 265 2.91 -8.25 -0.07
CA LEU A 265 4.08 -7.54 0.44
C LEU A 265 4.92 -8.42 1.36
N TRP A 266 4.27 -9.13 2.29
CA TRP A 266 4.93 -10.07 3.18
C TRP A 266 5.66 -11.15 2.39
N ALA A 267 4.97 -11.80 1.46
CA ALA A 267 5.51 -12.89 0.65
C ALA A 267 6.67 -12.40 -0.26
N SER A 268 6.55 -11.19 -0.82
CA SER A 268 7.57 -10.52 -1.61
C SER A 268 8.82 -10.21 -0.77
N SER A 269 8.65 -9.59 0.41
CA SER A 269 9.74 -9.29 1.33
C SER A 269 10.46 -10.54 1.83
N ARG A 270 9.72 -11.64 2.06
CA ARG A 270 10.28 -12.92 2.48
C ARG A 270 11.11 -13.56 1.37
N THR A 271 10.66 -13.44 0.12
CA THR A 271 11.34 -13.98 -1.06
C THR A 271 12.62 -13.20 -1.40
N MET A 272 12.62 -11.88 -1.25
CA MET A 272 13.81 -11.04 -1.45
C MET A 272 14.80 -11.11 -0.28
N GLY A 273 14.26 -11.30 0.94
CA GLY A 273 14.95 -11.14 2.21
C GLY A 273 14.58 -9.81 2.89
N HIS A 274 14.16 -9.86 4.15
CA HIS A 274 13.66 -8.69 4.88
C HIS A 274 14.70 -7.57 4.99
N TYR A 275 15.96 -7.89 5.31
CA TYR A 275 17.03 -6.88 5.41
C TYR A 275 17.30 -6.18 4.08
N PHE A 276 17.37 -6.95 2.99
CA PHE A 276 17.52 -6.39 1.65
C PHE A 276 16.36 -5.45 1.31
N THR A 277 15.13 -5.92 1.58
CA THR A 277 13.90 -5.16 1.33
C THR A 277 13.90 -3.85 2.10
N LEU A 278 14.12 -3.88 3.42
CA LEU A 278 14.09 -2.70 4.29
C LEU A 278 15.18 -1.68 3.91
N ARG A 279 16.40 -2.15 3.62
CA ARG A 279 17.48 -1.28 3.16
C ARG A 279 17.11 -0.59 1.83
N LYS A 280 16.53 -1.34 0.89
CA LYS A 280 16.09 -0.81 -0.40
C LYS A 280 14.91 0.14 -0.28
N VAL A 281 13.92 -0.16 0.58
CA VAL A 281 12.80 0.73 0.90
C VAL A 281 13.34 2.05 1.42
N MET A 282 14.23 2.03 2.42
CA MET A 282 14.80 3.26 2.96
C MET A 282 15.54 4.07 1.89
N VAL A 283 16.44 3.45 1.10
CA VAL A 283 17.16 4.16 0.04
C VAL A 283 16.20 4.72 -1.01
N SER A 284 15.21 3.93 -1.44
CA SER A 284 14.23 4.36 -2.44
C SER A 284 13.38 5.51 -1.93
N CYS A 285 12.88 5.44 -0.69
CA CYS A 285 12.14 6.53 -0.06
C CYS A 285 12.99 7.80 0.03
N SER A 286 14.26 7.69 0.42
CA SER A 286 15.17 8.83 0.46
C SER A 286 15.42 9.42 -0.93
N VAL A 287 15.61 8.59 -1.96
CA VAL A 287 15.80 9.07 -3.34
C VAL A 287 14.53 9.78 -3.84
N SER A 288 13.34 9.18 -3.65
CA SER A 288 12.07 9.82 -4.01
C SER A 288 11.87 11.14 -3.26
N ALA A 289 12.21 11.19 -1.97
CA ALA A 289 12.12 12.40 -1.18
C ALA A 289 13.10 13.49 -1.64
N ILE A 290 14.30 13.14 -2.10
CA ILE A 290 15.21 14.11 -2.75
C ILE A 290 14.56 14.74 -3.98
N PHE A 291 13.95 13.93 -4.86
CA PHE A 291 13.24 14.45 -6.03
C PHE A 291 12.07 15.35 -5.62
N SER A 292 11.26 14.95 -4.64
CA SER A 292 10.18 15.79 -4.11
C SER A 292 10.71 17.10 -3.52
N GLY A 293 11.84 17.08 -2.82
CA GLY A 293 12.50 18.26 -2.29
C GLY A 293 13.01 19.20 -3.40
N LEU A 294 13.58 18.66 -4.48
CA LEU A 294 14.00 19.44 -5.65
C LEU A 294 12.80 20.11 -6.35
N VAL A 295 11.67 19.40 -6.44
CA VAL A 295 10.41 19.97 -6.95
C VAL A 295 9.95 21.11 -6.06
N LEU A 296 9.99 20.98 -4.73
CA LEU A 296 9.61 22.05 -3.79
C LEU A 296 10.53 23.28 -3.89
N VAL A 297 11.84 23.07 -4.04
CA VAL A 297 12.78 24.17 -4.27
C VAL A 297 12.49 24.86 -5.60
N SER A 298 12.19 24.10 -6.66
CA SER A 298 11.82 24.66 -7.96
C SER A 298 10.51 25.45 -7.89
N LEU A 299 9.51 24.93 -7.17
CA LEU A 299 8.25 25.62 -6.89
C LEU A 299 8.46 26.90 -6.09
N SER A 300 9.40 26.93 -5.15
CA SER A 300 9.76 28.14 -4.42
C SER A 300 10.28 29.24 -5.36
N VAL A 301 11.19 28.89 -6.28
CA VAL A 301 11.68 29.83 -7.30
C VAL A 301 10.54 30.34 -8.16
N TYR A 302 9.64 29.45 -8.58
CA TYR A 302 8.45 29.83 -9.36
C TYR A 302 7.51 30.76 -8.58
N TYR A 303 7.19 30.45 -7.32
CA TYR A 303 6.35 31.28 -6.46
C TYR A 303 7.00 32.63 -6.18
N GLY A 304 8.32 32.67 -5.97
CA GLY A 304 9.06 33.91 -5.80
C GLY A 304 9.04 34.78 -7.07
N ALA A 305 9.23 34.17 -8.24
CA ALA A 305 9.19 34.88 -9.51
C ALA A 305 7.79 35.41 -9.88
N LYS A 306 6.74 34.69 -9.47
CA LYS A 306 5.33 35.05 -9.76
C LYS A 306 4.64 35.79 -8.61
N ASN A 307 5.33 36.04 -7.50
CA ASN A 307 4.74 36.58 -6.26
C ASN A 307 3.47 35.82 -5.80
N ILE A 308 3.44 34.50 -5.99
CA ILE A 308 2.29 33.66 -5.60
C ILE A 308 2.37 33.37 -4.10
N GLY A 309 1.30 33.69 -3.36
CA GLY A 309 1.23 33.44 -1.91
C GLY A 309 2.03 34.42 -1.04
N GLY A 310 2.43 35.57 -1.59
CA GLY A 310 3.17 36.60 -0.87
C GLY A 310 4.62 36.21 -0.55
N GLN A 311 5.31 37.03 0.26
CA GLN A 311 6.75 36.85 0.54
C GLN A 311 7.08 35.61 1.38
N TRP A 312 6.12 35.05 2.11
CA TRP A 312 6.35 33.93 3.02
C TRP A 312 6.30 32.56 2.30
N ALA A 313 5.45 32.41 1.29
CA ALA A 313 5.23 31.13 0.60
C ALA A 313 6.50 30.60 -0.12
N PRO A 314 7.28 31.43 -0.85
CA PRO A 314 8.57 31.00 -1.39
C PRO A 314 9.55 30.58 -0.29
N GLY A 315 9.62 31.33 0.80
CA GLY A 315 10.51 31.02 1.92
C GLY A 315 10.20 29.67 2.57
N VAL A 316 8.92 29.42 2.90
CA VAL A 316 8.49 28.16 3.50
C VAL A 316 8.74 26.98 2.56
N THR A 317 8.37 27.10 1.28
CA THR A 317 8.57 26.03 0.29
C THR A 317 10.06 25.71 0.05
N ALA A 318 10.93 26.72 0.02
CA ALA A 318 12.38 26.52 -0.07
C ALA A 318 12.93 25.78 1.15
N VAL A 319 12.60 26.27 2.35
CA VAL A 319 13.08 25.67 3.61
C VAL A 319 12.61 24.23 3.73
N SER A 320 11.34 23.95 3.44
CA SER A 320 10.82 22.57 3.43
C SER A 320 11.52 21.69 2.40
N GLY A 321 11.73 22.18 1.18
CA GLY A 321 12.42 21.43 0.12
C GLY A 321 13.86 21.09 0.49
N VAL A 322 14.62 22.07 1.01
CA VAL A 322 16.00 21.87 1.47
C VAL A 322 16.06 20.90 2.65
N ALA A 323 15.16 21.04 3.64
CA ALA A 323 15.10 20.15 4.79
C ALA A 323 14.84 18.70 4.37
N ILE A 324 13.93 18.46 3.42
CA ILE A 324 13.65 17.13 2.88
C ILE A 324 14.88 16.55 2.17
N ILE A 325 15.58 17.34 1.36
CA ILE A 325 16.82 16.91 0.68
C ILE A 325 17.89 16.53 1.69
N LEU A 326 18.13 17.36 2.71
CA LEU A 326 19.15 17.13 3.73
C LEU A 326 18.83 15.88 4.56
N LEU A 327 17.59 15.75 5.04
CA LEU A 327 17.14 14.58 5.81
C LEU A 327 17.31 13.30 4.98
N SER A 328 16.89 13.32 3.73
CA SER A 328 16.99 12.15 2.84
C SER A 328 18.44 11.79 2.51
N SER A 329 19.29 12.81 2.30
CA SER A 329 20.73 12.62 2.08
C SER A 329 21.42 12.01 3.30
N LEU A 330 21.01 12.40 4.51
CA LEU A 330 21.48 11.80 5.76
C LEU A 330 21.15 10.31 5.84
N GLY A 331 19.95 9.90 5.45
CA GLY A 331 19.56 8.48 5.40
C GLY A 331 20.40 7.66 4.41
N ILE A 332 20.61 8.17 3.20
CA ILE A 332 21.47 7.52 2.19
C ILE A 332 22.92 7.44 2.69
N TYR A 333 23.43 8.53 3.25
CA TYR A 333 24.78 8.58 3.82
C TYR A 333 24.95 7.57 4.95
N GLY A 334 24.00 7.51 5.90
CA GLY A 334 24.06 6.57 7.03
C GLY A 334 24.14 5.12 6.59
N VAL A 335 23.43 4.75 5.52
CA VAL A 335 23.49 3.39 4.95
C VAL A 335 24.73 3.11 4.11
N ARG A 336 25.26 4.09 3.39
CA ARG A 336 26.51 3.93 2.65
C ARG A 336 27.71 3.84 3.58
N ALA A 337 27.78 4.73 4.57
CA ALA A 337 28.87 4.79 5.54
C ALA A 337 28.75 3.75 6.68
N GLN A 338 27.64 3.01 6.74
CA GLN A 338 27.31 2.11 7.87
C GLN A 338 27.49 2.80 9.24
N SER A 339 27.07 4.07 9.31
CA SER A 339 27.19 4.91 10.49
C SER A 339 25.93 4.81 11.33
N LEU A 340 26.06 4.23 12.53
CA LEU A 340 24.97 4.13 13.51
C LEU A 340 24.46 5.50 13.92
N LEU A 341 25.37 6.48 14.07
CA LEU A 341 25.02 7.84 14.46
C LEU A 341 24.18 8.54 13.38
N ALA A 342 24.59 8.45 12.12
CA ALA A 342 23.83 9.07 11.02
C ALA A 342 22.44 8.42 10.85
N MET A 343 22.36 7.08 10.93
CA MET A 343 21.08 6.38 10.85
C MET A 343 20.19 6.61 12.07
N GLY A 344 20.77 6.72 13.26
CA GLY A 344 20.05 7.07 14.49
C GLY A 344 19.48 8.48 14.43
N LEU A 345 20.24 9.44 13.92
CA LEU A 345 19.78 10.81 13.70
C LEU A 345 18.67 10.87 12.64
N HIS A 346 18.82 10.16 11.52
CA HIS A 346 17.78 10.04 10.50
C HIS A 346 16.48 9.46 11.07
N LEU A 347 16.57 8.37 11.84
CA LEU A 347 15.42 7.77 12.53
C LEU A 347 14.73 8.77 13.46
N PHE A 348 15.50 9.45 14.32
CA PHE A 348 14.96 10.41 15.27
C PHE A 348 14.22 11.56 14.56
N LEU A 349 14.83 12.15 13.53
CA LEU A 349 14.22 13.23 12.75
C LEU A 349 12.97 12.76 11.99
N MET A 350 12.98 11.55 11.43
CA MET A 350 11.80 10.96 10.78
C MET A 350 10.65 10.74 11.77
N CYS A 351 10.94 10.29 13.00
CA CYS A 351 9.92 10.14 14.03
C CYS A 351 9.30 11.49 14.43
N ILE A 352 10.12 12.52 14.65
CA ILE A 352 9.63 13.87 14.97
C ILE A 352 8.75 14.39 13.83
N LEU A 353 9.23 14.28 12.58
CA LEU A 353 8.51 14.77 11.42
C LEU A 353 7.18 14.02 11.21
N SER A 354 7.19 12.70 11.39
CA SER A 354 5.98 11.87 11.33
C SER A 354 4.95 12.25 12.39
N LEU A 355 5.38 12.46 13.64
CA LEU A 355 4.50 12.93 14.70
C LEU A 355 3.93 14.32 14.38
N PHE A 356 4.78 15.24 13.95
CA PHE A 356 4.36 16.60 13.59
C PHE A 356 3.31 16.59 12.47
N VAL A 357 3.58 15.90 11.37
CA VAL A 357 2.67 15.80 10.21
C VAL A 357 1.35 15.12 10.57
N SER A 358 1.40 14.06 11.39
CA SER A 358 0.18 13.38 11.85
C SER A 358 -0.66 14.27 12.76
N VAL A 359 -0.04 15.00 13.70
CA VAL A 359 -0.75 15.95 14.58
C VAL A 359 -1.37 17.08 13.77
N VAL A 360 -0.64 17.66 12.81
CA VAL A 360 -1.17 18.70 11.92
C VAL A 360 -2.31 18.15 11.07
N GLY A 361 -2.18 16.93 10.52
CA GLY A 361 -3.24 16.29 9.73
C GLY A 361 -4.52 16.09 10.53
N VAL A 362 -4.41 15.57 11.77
CA VAL A 362 -5.55 15.42 12.69
C VAL A 362 -6.15 16.78 13.05
N PHE A 363 -5.31 17.78 13.34
CA PHE A 363 -5.78 19.12 13.69
C PHE A 363 -6.57 19.78 12.55
N VAL A 364 -6.07 19.66 11.32
CA VAL A 364 -6.73 20.18 10.12
C VAL A 364 -8.10 19.54 9.90
N ILE A 365 -8.24 18.24 10.17
CA ILE A 365 -9.53 17.52 10.04
C ILE A 365 -10.47 17.83 11.20
N ALA A 366 -9.96 17.90 12.43
CA ALA A 366 -10.79 18.04 13.64
C ALA A 366 -11.26 19.48 13.87
N TYR A 367 -10.49 20.48 13.41
CA TYR A 367 -10.75 21.89 13.66
C TYR A 367 -10.85 22.71 12.36
N PRO A 368 -11.72 22.33 11.38
CA PRO A 368 -11.85 23.05 10.12
C PRO A 368 -12.39 24.48 10.34
N HIS A 369 -13.19 24.69 11.39
CA HIS A 369 -13.68 26.01 11.79
C HIS A 369 -12.54 26.97 12.16
N VAL A 370 -11.48 26.49 12.83
CA VAL A 370 -10.32 27.31 13.20
C VAL A 370 -9.56 27.77 11.95
N VAL A 371 -9.41 26.89 10.96
CA VAL A 371 -8.77 27.25 9.69
C VAL A 371 -9.64 28.24 8.90
N SER A 372 -10.96 28.03 8.88
CA SER A 372 -11.93 28.96 8.31
C SER A 372 -11.87 30.34 8.98
N ASP A 373 -11.76 30.40 10.31
CA ASP A 373 -11.64 31.66 11.07
C ASP A 373 -10.30 32.35 10.82
N LEU A 374 -9.22 31.58 10.66
CA LEU A 374 -7.92 32.11 10.23
C LEU A 374 -7.99 32.74 8.85
N VAL A 375 -8.71 32.11 7.91
CA VAL A 375 -8.95 32.66 6.57
C VAL A 375 -9.78 33.94 6.68
N HIS A 376 -10.87 33.96 7.45
CA HIS A 376 -11.70 35.15 7.66
C HIS A 376 -10.86 36.32 8.24
N LYS A 377 -10.10 36.05 9.30
CA LYS A 377 -9.26 37.04 9.98
C LYS A 377 -8.20 37.64 9.05
N HIS A 378 -7.68 36.86 8.10
CA HIS A 378 -6.67 37.29 7.14
C HIS A 378 -7.22 37.57 5.74
N TRP A 379 -8.54 37.59 5.57
CA TRP A 379 -9.18 37.69 4.26
C TRP A 379 -8.73 38.93 3.48
N ARG A 380 -8.58 40.08 4.16
CA ARG A 380 -8.07 41.31 3.50
C ARG A 380 -6.70 41.14 2.86
N LYS A 381 -5.83 40.29 3.42
CA LYS A 381 -4.53 39.97 2.82
C LYS A 381 -4.66 38.92 1.72
N ILE A 382 -5.51 37.91 1.90
CA ILE A 382 -5.75 36.84 0.93
C ILE A 382 -6.41 37.40 -0.35
N ALA A 383 -7.44 38.24 -0.20
CA ALA A 383 -8.18 38.88 -1.29
C ALA A 383 -7.32 39.82 -2.14
N HIS A 384 -6.23 40.36 -1.58
CA HIS A 384 -5.26 41.14 -2.33
C HIS A 384 -4.48 40.27 -3.33
N ASP A 385 -4.22 39.01 -2.97
CA ASP A 385 -3.41 38.08 -3.79
C ASP A 385 -4.29 37.14 -4.64
N TYR A 386 -5.54 36.89 -4.25
CA TYR A 386 -6.54 36.09 -4.97
C TYR A 386 -7.65 36.99 -5.54
N THR A 387 -7.40 37.58 -6.71
CA THR A 387 -8.39 38.43 -7.39
C THR A 387 -9.51 37.60 -8.03
N GLY A 388 -10.76 38.04 -7.84
CA GLY A 388 -11.92 37.43 -8.52
C GLY A 388 -12.66 36.36 -7.72
N VAL A 389 -12.26 36.11 -6.46
CA VAL A 389 -12.92 35.14 -5.57
C VAL A 389 -13.49 35.83 -4.33
N ASN A 390 -14.76 35.58 -4.02
CA ASN A 390 -15.40 36.07 -2.79
C ASN A 390 -15.01 35.21 -1.58
N GLU A 391 -14.98 35.81 -0.38
CA GLU A 391 -14.56 35.14 0.86
C GLU A 391 -15.32 33.84 1.11
N LYS A 392 -16.64 33.88 0.93
CA LYS A 392 -17.51 32.72 1.11
C LYS A 392 -17.15 31.59 0.16
N HIS A 393 -16.78 31.90 -1.08
CA HIS A 393 -16.39 30.91 -2.06
C HIS A 393 -15.04 30.28 -1.69
N PHE A 394 -14.04 31.09 -1.35
CA PHE A 394 -12.72 30.62 -0.93
C PHE A 394 -12.77 29.80 0.37
N ARG A 395 -13.57 30.21 1.34
CA ARG A 395 -13.74 29.47 2.61
C ARG A 395 -14.41 28.12 2.39
N ASN A 396 -15.41 28.04 1.49
CA ASN A 396 -16.02 26.77 1.13
C ASN A 396 -15.01 25.86 0.42
N GLU A 397 -14.26 26.40 -0.55
CA GLU A 397 -13.23 25.65 -1.27
C GLU A 397 -12.11 25.15 -0.35
N VAL A 398 -11.66 25.98 0.60
CA VAL A 398 -10.70 25.57 1.64
C VAL A 398 -11.32 24.49 2.52
N ALA A 399 -12.52 24.68 3.04
CA ALA A 399 -13.19 23.69 3.90
C ALA A 399 -13.33 22.33 3.21
N ASP A 400 -13.69 22.33 1.93
CA ASP A 400 -13.82 21.13 1.10
C ASP A 400 -12.48 20.42 0.89
N ASN A 401 -11.40 21.18 0.74
CA ASN A 401 -10.06 20.64 0.51
C ASN A 401 -9.28 20.31 1.80
N LEU A 402 -9.67 20.87 2.97
CA LEU A 402 -8.98 20.61 4.24
C LEU A 402 -9.06 19.14 4.62
N PHE A 403 -10.19 18.50 4.33
CA PHE A 403 -10.36 17.09 4.60
C PHE A 403 -9.43 16.21 3.72
N LEU A 404 -9.35 16.52 2.42
CA LEU A 404 -8.43 15.86 1.49
C LEU A 404 -6.97 16.09 1.90
N LEU A 405 -6.62 17.33 2.25
CA LEU A 405 -5.28 17.71 2.67
C LEU A 405 -4.87 17.03 3.98
N GLY A 406 -5.76 17.02 4.97
CA GLY A 406 -5.52 16.39 6.26
C GLY A 406 -5.36 14.88 6.14
N SER A 407 -6.21 14.24 5.33
CA SER A 407 -6.13 12.78 5.11
C SER A 407 -4.89 12.39 4.30
N ALA A 408 -4.50 13.20 3.30
CA ALA A 408 -3.23 13.04 2.59
C ALA A 408 -2.02 13.24 3.52
N SER A 409 -2.09 14.18 4.46
CA SER A 409 -1.06 14.42 5.47
C SER A 409 -0.89 13.20 6.39
N ILE A 410 -1.98 12.59 6.84
CA ILE A 410 -1.94 11.37 7.65
C ILE A 410 -1.32 10.21 6.86
N LEU A 411 -1.72 10.03 5.59
CA LEU A 411 -1.16 9.01 4.71
C LEU A 411 0.36 9.19 4.52
N PHE A 412 0.80 10.44 4.32
CA PHE A 412 2.21 10.79 4.26
C PHE A 412 2.92 10.50 5.59
N GLY A 413 2.28 10.78 6.73
CA GLY A 413 2.74 10.41 8.06
C GLY A 413 3.02 8.92 8.21
N VAL A 414 2.11 8.05 7.72
CA VAL A 414 2.27 6.59 7.71
C VAL A 414 3.46 6.16 6.86
N LEU A 415 3.65 6.74 5.68
CA LEU A 415 4.82 6.46 4.83
C LEU A 415 6.14 6.85 5.52
N MET A 416 6.14 7.95 6.29
CA MET A 416 7.29 8.32 7.11
C MET A 416 7.54 7.32 8.24
N VAL A 417 6.50 6.76 8.88
CA VAL A 417 6.68 5.67 9.87
C VAL A 417 7.32 4.45 9.23
N VAL A 418 6.94 4.08 8.01
CA VAL A 418 7.56 2.97 7.27
C VAL A 418 9.05 3.25 7.00
N SER A 419 9.39 4.49 6.62
CA SER A 419 10.78 4.94 6.44
C SER A 419 11.58 4.92 7.76
N ALA A 420 10.95 5.32 8.87
CA ALA A 420 11.52 5.24 10.21
C ALA A 420 11.77 3.78 10.62
N ALA A 421 10.80 2.89 10.43
CA ALA A 421 10.95 1.45 10.71
C ALA A 421 12.08 0.81 9.89
N ALA A 422 12.19 1.18 8.60
CA ALA A 422 13.27 0.72 7.74
C ALA A 422 14.65 1.24 8.19
N SER A 423 14.69 2.49 8.68
CA SER A 423 15.89 3.08 9.28
C SER A 423 16.31 2.35 10.56
N PHE A 424 15.35 2.07 11.44
CA PHE A 424 15.57 1.31 12.67
C PHE A 424 16.08 -0.10 12.40
N ALA A 425 15.47 -0.82 11.46
CA ALA A 425 15.93 -2.14 11.06
C ALA A 425 17.37 -2.11 10.51
N THR A 426 17.72 -1.07 9.76
CA THR A 426 19.09 -0.90 9.25
C THR A 426 20.08 -0.55 10.37
N CYS A 427 19.68 0.24 11.37
CA CYS A 427 20.47 0.48 12.58
C CYS A 427 20.80 -0.85 13.29
N LEU A 428 19.79 -1.70 13.50
CA LEU A 428 19.98 -3.01 14.13
C LEU A 428 20.93 -3.89 13.32
N GLU A 429 20.81 -3.91 12.00
CA GLU A 429 21.71 -4.68 11.13
C GLU A 429 23.17 -4.21 11.27
N ILE A 430 23.41 -2.89 11.23
CA ILE A 430 24.75 -2.31 11.39
C ILE A 430 25.31 -2.63 12.79
N TYR A 431 24.47 -2.52 13.83
CA TYR A 431 24.86 -2.79 15.20
C TYR A 431 25.29 -4.25 15.40
N HIS A 432 24.46 -5.19 14.94
CA HIS A 432 24.78 -6.62 15.01
C HIS A 432 26.08 -6.96 14.26
N LYS A 433 26.27 -6.44 13.04
CA LYS A 433 27.51 -6.68 12.28
C LYS A 433 28.74 -6.17 13.02
N LYS A 434 28.70 -4.96 13.59
CA LYS A 434 29.83 -4.41 14.35
C LYS A 434 30.10 -5.21 15.62
N LYS A 435 29.06 -5.61 16.36
CA LYS A 435 29.20 -6.46 17.56
C LYS A 435 29.88 -7.79 17.24
N THR A 436 29.46 -8.48 16.17
CA THR A 436 30.06 -9.76 15.76
C THR A 436 31.53 -9.60 15.37
N ILE A 437 31.91 -8.52 14.69
CA ILE A 437 33.31 -8.24 14.33
C ILE A 437 34.17 -8.02 15.59
N ILE A 438 33.66 -7.26 16.56
CA ILE A 438 34.37 -7.00 17.82
C ILE A 438 34.57 -8.30 18.59
N LEU A 439 33.53 -9.13 18.73
CA LEU A 439 33.61 -10.42 19.42
C LEU A 439 34.62 -11.37 18.75
N LYS A 440 34.59 -11.50 17.41
CA LYS A 440 35.58 -12.29 16.66
C LYS A 440 37.01 -11.77 16.86
N LYS A 441 37.20 -10.45 16.93
CA LYS A 441 38.51 -9.85 17.16
C LYS A 441 39.05 -10.15 18.56
N ILE A 442 38.17 -10.18 19.57
CA ILE A 442 38.52 -10.56 20.95
C ILE A 442 38.89 -12.05 21.02
N GLU A 443 38.12 -12.93 20.38
CA GLU A 443 38.35 -14.38 20.36
C GLU A 443 39.69 -14.74 19.68
N VAL A 444 40.00 -14.12 18.54
CA VAL A 444 41.30 -14.29 17.85
C VAL A 444 42.48 -13.74 18.66
N HIS A 445 42.25 -12.76 19.54
CA HIS A 445 43.29 -12.23 20.40
C HIS A 445 43.51 -13.14 21.63
N SER A 446 42.44 -13.73 22.16
CA SER A 446 42.50 -14.68 23.27
C SER A 446 43.12 -16.03 22.88
N SER A 447 43.05 -16.45 21.62
CA SER A 447 43.64 -17.71 21.15
C SER A 447 45.13 -17.59 20.77
N LYS A 448 45.71 -16.39 20.86
CA LYS A 448 47.13 -16.10 20.59
C LYS A 448 47.95 -15.84 21.86
N LEU A 449 47.28 -15.79 23.01
CA LEU A 449 47.85 -15.81 24.35
C LEU A 449 47.78 -17.25 24.86
#